data_AF-A0A511DK81-F1
#
_entry.id   AF-A0A511DK81-F1
#
_cell.length_a   1.000
_cell.length_b   1.000
_cell.length_c   1.000
_cell.angle_alpha   90.00
_cell.angle_beta   90.00
_cell.angle_gamma   90.00
#
_symmetry.space_group_name_H-M   'P 1'
#
loop_
_entity.id
_entity.type
_entity.pdbx_description
1 polymer ?
#
loop_
_entity_poly.entity_id
_entity_poly.type
_entity_poly.pdbx_seq_one_letter_code
_entity_poly.pdbx_strand_id
1 'polypeptide(L)'
;MVHMRELADGNRATDGTIAEIADRDGRVVVTKDRDFRDGHLLGGTPRRLLVVATGNITNSALLDLVGRHLAEIVAAFDEVDFVELRPTALVLHGGPGPS
;
A
#
# COMPACT_ATOMS: atom_id res chain seq x y z
N MET A 1 -15.20 16.83 22.30
CA MET A 1 -15.20 15.87 21.18
C MET A 1 -13.90 15.09 21.26
N VAL A 2 -13.95 13.89 21.83
CA VAL A 2 -12.78 13.03 22.00
C VAL A 2 -12.44 12.43 20.63
N HIS A 3 -11.31 12.85 20.06
CA HIS A 3 -10.73 12.17 18.90
C HIS A 3 -10.13 10.86 19.39
N MET A 4 -10.73 9.76 18.95
CA MET A 4 -10.36 8.37 19.21
C MET A 4 -8.91 8.10 18.74
N ARG A 5 -7.94 8.52 19.56
CA ARG A 5 -6.54 8.08 19.51
C ARG A 5 -6.37 6.77 20.27
N GLU A 6 -7.27 5.81 20.06
CA GLU A 6 -7.20 4.47 20.65
C GLU A 6 -6.68 3.43 19.65
N LEU A 7 -5.77 3.86 18.76
CA LEU A 7 -4.89 2.95 18.02
C LEU A 7 -3.48 3.51 17.96
N ALA A 8 -2.96 3.92 19.12
CA ALA A 8 -1.57 4.33 19.30
C ALA A 8 -0.73 3.25 20.02
N ASP A 9 -1.20 2.01 20.06
CA ASP A 9 -0.46 0.87 20.66
C ASP A 9 0.07 -0.12 19.59
N GLY A 10 0.13 0.29 18.33
CA GLY A 10 0.52 -0.57 17.19
C GLY A 10 1.82 -0.19 16.46
N ASN A 11 2.50 0.90 16.83
CA ASN A 11 3.60 1.47 16.03
C ASN A 11 4.99 1.17 16.61
N ARG A 12 5.34 -0.10 16.86
CA ARG A 12 6.72 -0.44 17.26
C ARG A 12 7.68 -0.58 16.07
N ALA A 13 7.17 -0.53 14.85
CA ALA A 13 7.96 -0.44 13.62
C ALA A 13 7.67 0.90 12.96
N THR A 14 8.69 1.74 12.73
CA THR A 14 8.55 2.96 11.93
C THR A 14 8.15 2.60 10.50
N ASP A 15 7.60 3.55 9.74
CA ASP A 15 7.25 3.34 8.32
C ASP A 15 8.42 2.75 7.52
N GLY A 16 9.64 3.25 7.77
CA GLY A 16 10.87 2.68 7.20
C GLY A 16 11.18 1.25 7.64
N THR A 17 10.89 0.87 8.89
CA THR A 17 11.07 -0.52 9.37
C THR A 17 10.09 -1.46 8.67
N ILE A 18 8.84 -1.02 8.45
CA ILE A 18 7.83 -1.80 7.75
C ILE A 18 8.26 -2.02 6.29
N ALA A 19 8.74 -0.98 5.62
CA ALA A 19 9.24 -1.06 4.26
C ALA A 19 10.44 -2.01 4.14
N GLU A 20 11.43 -1.89 5.03
CA GLU A 20 12.62 -2.77 5.05
C GLU A 20 12.25 -4.24 5.28
N ILE A 21 11.32 -4.52 6.20
CA ILE A 21 10.84 -5.89 6.45
C ILE A 21 10.13 -6.44 5.22
N ALA A 22 9.31 -5.63 4.56
CA ALA A 22 8.60 -6.02 3.35
C ALA A 22 9.57 -6.31 2.21
N ASP A 23 10.56 -5.45 2.01
CA ASP A 23 11.58 -5.60 0.97
C ASP A 23 12.42 -6.86 1.17
N ARG A 24 12.83 -7.12 2.42
CA ARG A 24 13.58 -8.33 2.78
C ARG A 24 12.78 -9.61 2.53
N ASP A 25 11.49 -9.61 2.84
CA ASP A 25 10.64 -10.80 2.75
C ASP A 25 9.90 -10.92 1.40
N GLY A 26 10.15 -9.99 0.47
CA GLY A 26 9.47 -9.95 -0.84
C GLY A 26 7.97 -9.68 -0.75
N ARG A 27 7.51 -8.96 0.28
CA ARG A 27 6.10 -8.65 0.54
C ARG A 27 5.69 -7.32 -0.08
N VAL A 28 4.39 -7.17 -0.30
CA VAL A 28 3.77 -5.91 -0.70
C VAL A 28 3.39 -5.12 0.56
N VAL A 29 3.79 -3.85 0.62
CA VAL A 29 3.25 -2.92 1.62
C VAL A 29 1.89 -2.40 1.13
N VAL A 30 0.86 -2.56 1.96
CA VAL A 30 -0.49 -2.02 1.69
C VAL A 30 -0.73 -0.83 2.61
N THR A 31 -1.00 0.35 2.05
CA THR A 31 -1.09 1.58 2.85
C THR A 31 -2.06 2.60 2.29
N LYS A 32 -2.53 3.51 3.14
CA LYS A 32 -3.22 4.76 2.77
C LYS A 32 -2.33 5.98 2.94
N ASP A 33 -1.17 5.79 3.56
CA ASP A 33 -0.27 6.87 3.92
C ASP A 33 0.59 7.26 2.73
N ARG A 34 0.74 8.57 2.54
CA ARG A 34 1.46 9.13 1.40
C ARG A 34 2.97 8.98 1.57
N ASP A 35 3.48 8.87 2.80
CA ASP A 35 4.92 8.80 3.07
C ASP A 35 5.57 7.56 2.41
N PHE A 36 4.89 6.40 2.42
CA PHE A 36 5.33 5.21 1.69
C PHE A 36 5.36 5.40 0.17
N ARG A 37 4.43 6.19 -0.39
CA ARG A 37 4.44 6.51 -1.82
C ARG A 37 5.62 7.39 -2.17
N ASP A 38 5.86 8.44 -1.39
CA ASP A 38 7.01 9.32 -1.59
C ASP A 38 8.32 8.52 -1.41
N GLY A 39 8.40 7.63 -0.41
CA GLY A 39 9.51 6.69 -0.23
C GLY A 39 9.73 5.76 -1.42
N HIS A 40 8.67 5.14 -1.94
CA HIS A 40 8.77 4.25 -3.11
C HIS A 40 9.28 5.02 -4.34
N LEU A 41 8.73 6.20 -4.61
CA LEU A 41 9.08 6.99 -5.79
C LEU A 41 10.46 7.63 -5.71
N LEU A 42 10.92 8.02 -4.52
CA LEU A 42 12.19 8.73 -4.33
C LEU A 42 13.35 7.78 -3.99
N GLY A 43 13.08 6.74 -3.22
CA GLY A 43 14.08 5.83 -2.66
C GLY A 43 13.95 4.38 -3.11
N GLY A 44 12.90 4.02 -3.85
CA GLY A 44 12.65 2.64 -4.27
C GLY A 44 12.26 1.69 -3.13
N THR A 45 11.86 2.25 -1.98
CA THR A 45 11.42 1.47 -0.81
C THR A 45 10.10 2.04 -0.25
N PRO A 46 9.09 1.20 0.05
CA PRO A 46 9.05 -0.24 -0.17
C PRO A 46 9.07 -0.56 -1.67
N ARG A 47 9.73 -1.66 -2.05
CA ARG A 47 9.87 -2.11 -3.43
C ARG A 47 8.52 -2.35 -4.05
N ARG A 48 7.64 -3.09 -3.38
CA ARG A 48 6.27 -3.34 -3.85
C ARG A 48 5.25 -2.62 -2.98
N LEU A 49 4.41 -1.80 -3.61
CA LEU A 49 3.50 -0.91 -2.93
C LEU A 49 2.08 -1.00 -3.50
N LEU A 50 1.10 -1.21 -2.62
CA LEU A 50 -0.32 -1.04 -2.89
C LEU A 50 -0.85 0.17 -2.11
N VAL A 51 -1.21 1.25 -2.80
CA VAL A 51 -1.86 2.41 -2.17
C VAL A 51 -3.37 2.29 -2.27
N VAL A 52 -4.07 2.45 -1.15
CA VAL A 52 -5.53 2.43 -1.09
C VAL A 52 -6.08 3.87 -1.12
N ALA A 53 -6.45 4.35 -2.31
CA ALA A 53 -6.94 5.70 -2.57
C ALA A 53 -8.48 5.79 -2.53
N THR A 54 -9.10 5.27 -1.47
CA THR A 54 -10.56 5.17 -1.33
C THR A 54 -11.17 6.22 -0.39
N GLY A 55 -10.34 7.09 0.20
CA GLY A 55 -10.75 7.94 1.31
C GLY A 55 -11.14 7.13 2.56
N ASN A 56 -12.03 7.70 3.38
CA ASN A 56 -12.51 7.07 4.61
C ASN A 56 -13.63 6.07 4.29
N ILE A 57 -13.32 4.78 4.38
CA ILE A 57 -14.26 3.67 4.24
C ILE A 57 -14.12 2.73 5.43
N THR A 58 -15.17 1.97 5.74
CA THR A 58 -15.12 0.98 6.82
C THR A 58 -14.16 -0.16 6.48
N ASN A 59 -13.64 -0.84 7.50
CA ASN A 59 -12.78 -2.01 7.29
C ASN A 59 -13.48 -3.10 6.48
N SER A 60 -14.78 -3.31 6.70
CA SER A 60 -15.59 -4.27 5.95
C SER A 60 -15.67 -3.90 4.46
N ALA A 61 -15.87 -2.61 4.14
CA ALA A 61 -15.88 -2.14 2.76
C ALA A 61 -14.50 -2.24 2.10
N LEU A 62 -13.42 -2.03 2.87
CA LEU A 62 -12.05 -2.21 2.38
C LEU A 62 -11.77 -3.68 2.07
N LEU A 63 -12.12 -4.59 2.97
CA LEU A 63 -11.94 -6.04 2.78
C LEU A 63 -12.74 -6.54 1.57
N ASP A 64 -13.98 -6.07 1.41
CA ASP A 64 -14.80 -6.38 0.24
C ASP A 64 -14.15 -5.87 -1.05
N LEU A 65 -13.68 -4.61 -1.06
CA LEU A 65 -13.01 -4.03 -2.22
C LEU A 65 -11.74 -4.80 -2.60
N VAL A 66 -10.87 -5.09 -1.62
CA VAL A 66 -9.65 -5.88 -1.84
C VAL A 66 -10.02 -7.28 -2.31
N GLY A 67 -11.02 -7.92 -1.72
CA GLY A 67 -11.48 -9.25 -2.12
C GLY A 67 -11.99 -9.29 -3.56
N ARG A 68 -12.78 -8.30 -3.97
CA ARG A 68 -13.28 -8.16 -5.34
C ARG A 68 -12.18 -7.99 -6.38
N HIS A 69 -11.11 -7.30 -6.02
CA HIS A 69 -10.00 -6.96 -6.91
C HIS A 69 -8.74 -7.80 -6.68
N LEU A 70 -8.78 -8.82 -5.82
CA LEU A 70 -7.58 -9.55 -5.38
C LEU A 70 -6.82 -10.17 -6.55
N ALA A 71 -7.54 -10.81 -7.48
CA ALA A 71 -6.94 -11.45 -8.65
C ALA A 71 -6.25 -10.42 -9.57
N GLU A 72 -6.88 -9.26 -9.78
CA GLU A 72 -6.33 -8.17 -10.59
C GLU A 72 -5.12 -7.52 -9.92
N ILE A 73 -5.16 -7.33 -8.59
CA ILE A 73 -4.04 -6.82 -7.79
C ILE A 73 -2.84 -7.75 -7.92
N VAL A 74 -3.04 -9.06 -7.76
CA VAL A 74 -1.95 -10.04 -7.88
C VAL A 74 -1.37 -10.03 -9.29
N ALA A 75 -2.22 -10.03 -10.32
CA ALA A 75 -1.76 -9.96 -11.71
C ALA A 75 -1.02 -8.64 -12.02
N ALA A 76 -1.43 -7.52 -11.44
CA ALA A 76 -0.76 -6.24 -11.63
C ALA A 76 0.67 -6.24 -11.07
N PHE A 77 0.92 -6.97 -9.97
CA PHE A 77 2.27 -7.08 -9.38
C PHE A 77 3.23 -7.99 -10.17
N ASP A 78 2.77 -8.66 -11.23
CA ASP A 78 3.66 -9.27 -12.24
C ASP A 78 4.19 -8.23 -13.25
N GLU A 79 3.50 -7.09 -13.41
CA GLU A 79 3.88 -6.06 -14.39
C GLU A 79 4.50 -4.81 -13.78
N VAL A 80 4.02 -4.39 -12.61
CA VAL A 80 4.46 -3.16 -11.95
C VAL A 80 4.68 -3.38 -10.45
N ASP A 81 5.59 -2.60 -9.88
CA ASP A 81 5.85 -2.64 -8.45
C ASP A 81 4.97 -1.67 -7.64
N PHE A 82 4.22 -0.79 -8.32
CA PHE A 82 3.32 0.16 -7.68
C PHE A 82 1.92 0.14 -8.28
N VAL A 83 0.95 -0.17 -7.42
CA VAL A 83 -0.48 -0.26 -7.75
C VAL A 83 -1.27 0.66 -6.82
N GLU A 84 -2.25 1.38 -7.38
CA GLU A 84 -3.19 2.19 -6.61
C GLU A 84 -4.61 1.63 -6.75
N LEU A 85 -5.20 1.22 -5.64
CA LEU A 85 -6.57 0.74 -5.53
C LEU A 85 -7.52 1.90 -5.24
N ARG A 86 -8.41 2.18 -6.20
CA ARG A 86 -9.51 3.14 -6.07
C ARG A 86 -10.84 2.40 -5.89
N PRO A 87 -11.93 3.09 -5.48
CA PRO A 87 -13.22 2.44 -5.26
C PRO A 87 -13.79 1.71 -6.48
N THR A 88 -13.40 2.11 -7.69
CA THR A 88 -13.94 1.60 -8.96
C THR A 88 -12.87 1.23 -9.98
N ALA A 89 -11.58 1.28 -9.62
CA ALA A 89 -10.50 1.06 -10.56
C ALA A 89 -9.21 0.66 -9.85
N LEU A 90 -8.37 -0.10 -10.57
CA LEU A 90 -6.96 -0.28 -10.28
C LEU A 90 -6.14 0.58 -11.22
N VAL A 91 -5.20 1.34 -10.69
CA VAL A 91 -4.27 2.15 -11.48
C VAL A 91 -2.87 1.54 -11.32
N LEU A 92 -2.28 1.13 -12.43
CA LEU A 92 -0.93 0.59 -12.47
C LEU A 92 0.04 1.73 -12.74
N HIS A 93 1.04 1.88 -11.88
CA HIS A 93 2.09 2.88 -12.05
C HIS A 93 3.34 2.21 -12.61
N GLY A 94 3.47 2.25 -13.95
CA GLY A 94 4.68 1.82 -14.65
C GLY A 94 5.70 2.95 -14.73
N GLY A 95 6.87 2.75 -14.13
CA GLY A 95 8.07 3.58 -14.28
C GLY A 95 9.31 2.72 -14.05
N PRO A 96 10.42 2.94 -14.79
CA PRO A 96 11.54 2.02 -14.81
C PRO A 96 12.17 1.90 -13.41
N GLY A 97 12.12 0.71 -12.82
CA GLY A 97 13.04 0.35 -11.74
C GLY A 97 14.47 0.44 -12.28
N PRO A 98 15.44 0.98 -11.51
CA PRO A 98 16.78 1.24 -12.02
C PRO A 98 17.44 -0.07 -12.49
N SER A 99 17.89 -0.05 -13.76
CA SER A 99 18.82 -1.05 -14.32
C SER A 99 20.11 -1.15 -13.53
#